data_AF-A0A9P8P4L9-F1
#
_entry.id   AF-A0A9P8P4L9-F1
#
_cell.length_a   1.000
_cell.length_b   1.000
_cell.length_c   1.000
_cell.angle_alpha   90.00
_cell.angle_beta   90.00
_cell.angle_gamma   90.00
#
_symmetry.space_group_name_H-M   'P 1'
#
loop_
_entity.id
_entity.type
_entity.pdbx_description
1 polymer ?
#
loop_
_entity_poly.entity_id
_entity_poly.type
_entity_poly.pdbx_seq_one_letter_code
_entity_poly.pdbx_strand_id
1 'polypeptide(L)'
;MKELYLFRHAARSVTSSNVSRGLDPNKIRSWLDNSSDHLQETSSAISEIHRKSKTSKPTSPIDGPYLNNYFANKSDLPVSVLTSMDRGNVSRIINDSEIRLDWSIYDLNKLPGEDRRAAAEAGLDQPGTSHENKGQLLPEVILLGRCNVGKSSLVNALMSNNKQSATTYAKVKQSAGYTPCLNFYNVGGLFRLVDSPGYGVKGKPWQGELTMRYLAERRELKNCFLILNGDLGLNKYDELILEALVEMGVQFDIIFNKIDKIKNESRIQHYEELISRSILNDLKIKPRMYFANSIENDLKQRTGINEIRYGILQSCGYSDLQTLKPRRRRKTINETIEKIKEKNARKSLKAQAKANLQHDIH
;
A
#
# COMPACT_ATOMS: atom_id res chain seq x y z
N MET A 1 -5.07 -18.89 16.37
CA MET A 1 -5.28 -18.53 14.95
C MET A 1 -6.62 -17.85 14.66
N LYS A 2 -7.78 -18.34 15.17
CA LYS A 2 -8.87 -17.45 15.68
C LYS A 2 -8.30 -16.47 16.74
N GLU A 3 -7.31 -16.98 17.46
CA GLU A 3 -6.43 -16.29 18.41
C GLU A 3 -5.15 -15.66 17.80
N LEU A 4 -5.15 -15.16 16.57
CA LEU A 4 -4.19 -14.07 16.24
C LEU A 4 -4.54 -12.76 16.99
N TYR A 5 -5.64 -12.81 17.74
CA TYR A 5 -6.00 -11.93 18.84
C TYR A 5 -5.67 -12.44 20.26
N LEU A 6 -5.02 -13.60 20.38
CA LEU A 6 -4.64 -14.21 21.67
C LEU A 6 -3.26 -14.88 21.55
N PHE A 7 -2.27 -14.15 21.03
CA PHE A 7 -0.93 -14.71 20.85
C PHE A 7 -0.01 -14.38 22.02
N ARG A 8 0.03 -15.21 23.06
CA ARG A 8 1.24 -15.61 23.81
C ARG A 8 0.83 -16.57 24.93
N HIS A 9 0.67 -17.85 24.61
CA HIS A 9 0.85 -18.91 25.61
C HIS A 9 1.40 -20.21 25.00
N ALA A 10 2.23 -20.07 23.98
CA ALA A 10 3.31 -21.01 23.74
C ALA A 10 4.61 -20.29 24.10
N ALA A 11 5.41 -20.93 24.95
CA ALA A 11 6.68 -20.50 25.55
C ALA A 11 6.61 -19.66 26.85
N ARG A 12 6.75 -20.41 27.95
CA ARG A 12 7.15 -20.06 29.32
C ARG A 12 6.02 -19.86 30.34
N SER A 13 5.57 -21.02 30.83
CA SER A 13 5.29 -21.31 32.25
C SER A 13 4.58 -20.22 33.05
N VAL A 14 3.31 -20.51 33.35
CA VAL A 14 2.61 -20.04 34.55
C VAL A 14 3.52 -20.16 35.77
N THR A 15 3.78 -19.03 36.43
CA THR A 15 3.71 -19.01 37.89
C THR A 15 2.42 -18.30 38.28
N SER A 16 1.55 -19.08 38.94
CA SER A 16 0.37 -18.75 39.74
C SER A 16 -0.83 -18.01 39.11
N SER A 17 -1.88 -18.82 38.92
CA SER A 17 -3.28 -18.64 39.35
C SER A 17 -4.24 -17.66 38.66
N ASN A 18 -5.29 -18.29 38.09
CA ASN A 18 -6.70 -17.90 38.02
C ASN A 18 -7.11 -16.60 37.30
N VAL A 19 -7.62 -16.73 36.06
CA VAL A 19 -8.96 -16.24 35.63
C VAL A 19 -9.46 -17.14 34.48
N SER A 20 -10.76 -17.41 34.52
CA SER A 20 -11.49 -18.57 34.00
C SER A 20 -12.10 -18.45 32.59
N ARG A 21 -12.25 -19.64 31.96
CA ARG A 21 -13.04 -20.05 30.76
C ARG A 21 -12.29 -20.02 29.41
N GLY A 22 -11.42 -21.02 29.23
CA GLY A 22 -10.72 -21.36 27.99
C GLY A 22 -11.24 -22.65 27.31
N LEU A 23 -11.00 -22.73 26.00
CA LEU A 23 -11.48 -23.72 25.03
C LEU A 23 -10.74 -25.08 25.11
N ASP A 24 -11.42 -26.15 24.65
CA ASP A 24 -10.98 -27.56 24.66
C ASP A 24 -9.87 -27.87 23.61
N PRO A 25 -8.65 -28.25 24.05
CA PRO A 25 -7.49 -28.53 23.18
C PRO A 25 -7.62 -29.75 22.27
N ASN A 26 -8.43 -30.75 22.61
CA ASN A 26 -8.49 -32.01 21.85
C ASN A 26 -9.25 -31.85 20.52
N LYS A 27 -10.20 -30.92 20.45
CA LYS A 27 -10.91 -30.55 19.21
C LYS A 27 -10.03 -29.81 18.20
N ILE A 28 -9.00 -29.12 18.68
CA ILE A 28 -8.07 -28.35 17.85
C ILE A 28 -7.07 -29.28 17.16
N ARG A 29 -6.62 -30.33 17.87
CA ARG A 29 -5.72 -31.36 17.34
C ARG A 29 -6.35 -32.12 16.17
N SER A 30 -7.62 -32.50 16.32
CA SER A 30 -8.39 -33.16 15.25
C SER A 30 -8.58 -32.30 13.99
N TRP A 31 -8.60 -30.97 14.08
CA TRP A 31 -8.74 -30.09 12.91
C TRP A 31 -7.41 -29.85 12.19
N LEU A 32 -6.31 -29.76 12.93
CA LEU A 32 -4.96 -29.61 12.38
C LEU A 32 -4.49 -30.90 11.69
N ASP A 33 -4.80 -32.05 12.27
CA ASP A 33 -4.48 -33.35 11.67
C ASP A 33 -5.24 -33.55 10.35
N ASN A 34 -6.47 -33.04 10.23
CA ASN A 34 -7.29 -33.10 9.01
C ASN A 34 -6.96 -32.04 7.94
N SER A 35 -6.12 -31.04 8.25
CA SER A 35 -5.73 -29.97 7.31
C SER A 35 -4.33 -30.21 6.70
N SER A 36 -3.74 -31.36 6.98
CA SER A 36 -2.35 -31.73 6.63
C SER A 36 -2.20 -32.18 5.17
N ASP A 37 -3.28 -32.55 4.48
CA ASP A 37 -3.22 -33.07 3.11
C ASP A 37 -3.00 -31.98 2.02
N HIS A 38 -3.27 -30.70 2.30
CA HIS A 38 -3.16 -29.63 1.30
C HIS A 38 -1.86 -28.80 1.35
N LEU A 39 -0.97 -29.06 2.33
CA LEU A 39 0.23 -28.23 2.56
C LEU A 39 1.55 -28.86 2.14
N GLN A 40 1.57 -30.12 1.70
CA GLN A 40 2.81 -30.78 1.26
C GLN A 40 3.19 -30.45 -0.19
N GLU A 41 2.23 -30.19 -1.09
CA GLU A 41 2.53 -29.87 -2.49
C GLU A 41 3.01 -28.43 -2.70
N THR A 42 2.71 -27.51 -1.78
CA THR A 42 3.06 -26.08 -1.90
C THR A 42 4.51 -25.77 -1.56
N SER A 43 5.17 -26.61 -0.74
CA SER A 43 6.54 -26.36 -0.28
C SER A 43 7.59 -26.48 -1.39
N SER A 44 7.37 -27.39 -2.35
CA SER A 44 8.24 -27.60 -3.52
C SER A 44 8.10 -26.48 -4.56
N ALA A 45 6.89 -25.93 -4.74
CA ALA A 45 6.65 -24.80 -5.63
C ALA A 45 7.23 -23.48 -5.09
N ILE A 46 7.14 -23.27 -3.78
CA ILE A 46 7.69 -22.07 -3.10
C ILE A 46 9.22 -22.03 -3.21
N SER A 47 9.89 -23.18 -3.05
CA SER A 47 11.34 -23.28 -3.16
C SER A 47 11.85 -23.07 -4.59
N GLU A 48 11.06 -23.41 -5.62
CA GLU A 48 11.39 -23.14 -7.02
C GLU A 48 11.20 -21.67 -7.42
N ILE A 49 10.15 -21.01 -6.91
CA ILE A 49 9.92 -19.56 -7.09
C ILE A 49 11.07 -18.75 -6.45
N HIS A 50 11.54 -19.17 -5.29
CA HIS A 50 12.68 -18.54 -4.60
C HIS A 50 13.99 -18.64 -5.39
N ARG A 51 14.15 -19.69 -6.22
CA ARG A 51 15.35 -19.89 -7.04
C ARG A 51 15.36 -19.01 -8.30
N LYS A 52 14.17 -18.68 -8.84
CA LYS A 52 14.00 -17.90 -10.08
C LYS A 52 14.00 -16.37 -9.89
N SER A 53 13.84 -15.84 -8.68
CA SER A 53 13.79 -14.38 -8.41
C SER A 53 15.14 -13.68 -8.20
N LYS A 54 16.27 -14.36 -8.48
CA LYS A 54 17.65 -13.84 -8.31
C LYS A 54 18.11 -12.77 -9.31
N THR A 55 17.20 -11.97 -9.87
CA THR A 55 17.57 -10.80 -10.68
C THR A 55 17.23 -9.51 -9.91
N SER A 56 18.26 -9.02 -9.20
CA SER A 56 18.47 -7.65 -8.69
C SER A 56 17.31 -6.98 -7.91
N LYS A 57 17.48 -6.83 -6.59
CA LYS A 57 16.86 -5.73 -5.84
C LYS A 57 17.86 -5.10 -4.86
N PRO A 58 17.96 -3.76 -4.80
CA PRO A 58 18.82 -3.09 -3.84
C PRO A 58 18.25 -3.25 -2.43
N THR A 59 19.05 -3.82 -1.53
CA THR A 59 18.83 -3.76 -0.08
C THR A 59 19.55 -2.52 0.43
N SER A 60 18.82 -1.47 0.79
CA SER A 60 19.44 -0.32 1.45
C SER A 60 19.60 -0.65 2.94
N PRO A 61 20.83 -0.71 3.50
CA PRO A 61 20.99 -0.72 4.94
C PRO A 61 20.35 0.54 5.51
N ILE A 62 19.61 0.41 6.61
CA ILE A 62 19.00 1.55 7.27
C ILE A 62 19.90 1.91 8.44
N ASP A 63 20.89 2.70 8.09
CA ASP A 63 21.88 3.25 8.99
C ASP A 63 21.75 4.79 9.01
N GLY A 64 22.49 5.43 9.91
CA GLY A 64 22.57 6.89 10.00
C GLY A 64 22.83 7.56 8.65
N PRO A 65 23.80 7.11 7.83
CA PRO A 65 24.01 7.62 6.47
C PRO A 65 22.77 7.53 5.55
N TYR A 66 22.05 6.39 5.52
CA TYR A 66 20.82 6.26 4.74
C TYR A 66 19.72 7.22 5.23
N LEU A 67 19.48 7.29 6.53
CA LEU A 67 18.46 8.17 7.11
C LEU A 67 18.83 9.64 6.97
N ASN A 68 20.10 9.99 7.16
CA ASN A 68 20.63 11.32 6.90
C ASN A 68 20.39 11.71 5.45
N ASN A 69 20.75 10.86 4.49
CA ASN A 69 20.49 11.15 3.08
C ASN A 69 18.99 11.23 2.76
N TYR A 70 18.14 10.48 3.46
CA TYR A 70 16.69 10.53 3.31
C TYR A 70 16.10 11.85 3.84
N PHE A 71 16.57 12.34 5.00
CA PHE A 71 15.99 13.50 5.69
C PHE A 71 16.72 14.83 5.44
N ALA A 72 18.04 14.82 5.23
CA ALA A 72 18.86 16.02 5.03
C ALA A 72 18.59 16.70 3.69
N ASN A 73 18.11 15.93 2.71
CA ASN A 73 17.86 16.45 1.40
C ASN A 73 16.41 16.94 1.27
N LYS A 74 16.22 18.26 1.37
CA LYS A 74 14.97 18.94 0.99
C LYS A 74 14.65 18.78 -0.52
N SER A 75 15.51 18.16 -1.31
CA SER A 75 15.29 17.87 -2.73
C SER A 75 15.67 16.46 -3.20
N ASP A 76 16.54 15.69 -2.56
CA ASP A 76 17.10 14.46 -3.16
C ASP A 76 17.37 13.33 -2.17
N LEU A 77 16.52 12.31 -2.13
CA LEU A 77 16.72 11.09 -1.33
C LEU A 77 18.09 10.42 -1.60
N PRO A 78 18.56 9.47 -0.75
CA PRO A 78 19.87 8.86 -0.89
C PRO A 78 20.04 8.34 -2.31
N VAL A 79 21.10 8.85 -2.92
CA VAL A 79 21.60 8.60 -4.28
C VAL A 79 20.91 7.41 -4.96
N SER A 80 20.08 7.74 -5.97
CA SER A 80 19.57 6.89 -7.09
C SER A 80 18.08 6.48 -7.16
N VAL A 81 17.15 6.93 -6.31
CA VAL A 81 15.77 6.35 -6.36
C VAL A 81 14.71 7.20 -7.10
N LEU A 82 14.82 8.52 -7.19
CA LEU A 82 13.90 9.33 -8.02
C LEU A 82 14.56 10.62 -8.45
N THR A 83 14.76 10.81 -9.75
CA THR A 83 15.16 12.11 -10.30
C THR A 83 14.00 13.11 -10.23
N SER A 84 14.29 14.40 -10.37
CA SER A 84 13.26 15.43 -10.55
C SER A 84 12.34 15.13 -11.75
N MET A 85 12.92 14.53 -12.80
CA MET A 85 12.21 14.02 -13.97
C MET A 85 11.26 12.87 -13.60
N ASP A 86 11.70 11.89 -12.81
CA ASP A 86 10.85 10.80 -12.32
C ASP A 86 9.69 11.32 -11.48
N ARG A 87 9.93 12.29 -10.60
CA ARG A 87 8.86 12.92 -9.81
C ARG A 87 7.81 13.58 -10.71
N GLY A 88 8.27 14.27 -11.76
CA GLY A 88 7.42 14.85 -12.79
C GLY A 88 6.59 13.78 -13.52
N ASN A 89 7.25 12.70 -13.94
CA ASN A 89 6.61 11.59 -14.67
C ASN A 89 5.59 10.84 -13.81
N VAL A 90 5.94 10.45 -12.59
CA VAL A 90 5.05 9.78 -11.64
C VAL A 90 3.82 10.63 -11.35
N SER A 91 4.03 11.92 -11.02
CA SER A 91 2.95 12.85 -10.79
C SER A 91 2.05 12.96 -12.02
N ARG A 92 2.63 13.12 -13.22
CA ARG A 92 1.88 13.17 -14.48
C ARG A 92 1.04 11.90 -14.70
N ILE A 93 1.63 10.71 -14.54
CA ILE A 93 0.95 9.43 -14.75
C ILE A 93 -0.27 9.33 -13.83
N ILE A 94 -0.10 9.58 -12.53
CA ILE A 94 -1.22 9.49 -11.58
C ILE A 94 -2.27 10.57 -11.85
N ASN A 95 -1.84 11.80 -12.17
CA ASN A 95 -2.77 12.92 -12.42
C ASN A 95 -3.59 12.73 -13.70
N ASP A 96 -3.00 12.09 -14.72
CA ASP A 96 -3.67 11.80 -15.99
C ASP A 96 -4.57 10.56 -15.89
N SER A 97 -4.33 9.69 -14.91
CA SER A 97 -5.05 8.43 -14.73
C SER A 97 -6.52 8.63 -14.35
N GLU A 98 -7.40 7.90 -15.03
CA GLU A 98 -8.77 7.67 -14.56
C GLU A 98 -8.73 6.71 -13.37
N ILE A 99 -9.18 7.18 -12.20
CA ILE A 99 -9.24 6.39 -10.98
C ILE A 99 -10.67 5.91 -10.76
N ARG A 100 -10.86 4.61 -10.61
CA ARG A 100 -12.18 3.99 -10.42
C ARG A 100 -12.12 2.96 -9.31
N LEU A 101 -13.15 2.93 -8.46
CA LEU A 101 -13.37 1.79 -7.57
C LEU A 101 -13.96 0.67 -8.43
N ASP A 102 -13.16 -0.35 -8.72
CA ASP A 102 -13.62 -1.53 -9.47
C ASP A 102 -14.51 -2.39 -8.55
N TRP A 103 -14.04 -2.69 -7.33
CA TRP A 103 -14.73 -3.62 -6.42
C TRP A 103 -14.57 -3.30 -4.94
N SER A 104 -15.57 -3.72 -4.16
CA SER A 104 -15.51 -3.82 -2.70
C SER A 104 -15.95 -5.23 -2.30
N ILE A 105 -15.02 -6.07 -1.84
CA ILE A 105 -15.28 -7.49 -1.61
C ILE A 105 -15.24 -7.87 -0.13
N TYR A 106 -16.14 -8.76 0.25
CA TYR A 106 -16.24 -9.36 1.57
C TYR A 106 -15.85 -10.85 1.56
N ASP A 107 -15.62 -11.38 0.37
CA ASP A 107 -15.36 -12.78 0.08
C ASP A 107 -14.42 -12.84 -1.13
N LEU A 108 -13.31 -13.56 -1.00
CA LEU A 108 -12.26 -13.63 -2.00
C LEU A 108 -12.75 -14.30 -3.29
N ASN A 109 -13.67 -15.26 -3.18
CA ASN A 109 -14.21 -16.00 -4.31
C ASN A 109 -15.00 -15.10 -5.28
N LYS A 110 -15.34 -13.87 -4.88
CA LYS A 110 -16.03 -12.88 -5.73
C LYS A 110 -15.07 -12.07 -6.60
N LEU A 111 -13.75 -12.31 -6.53
CA LEU A 111 -12.79 -11.61 -7.38
C LEU A 111 -12.72 -12.19 -8.79
N PRO A 112 -12.70 -11.33 -9.82
CA PRO A 112 -12.43 -11.78 -11.18
C PRO A 112 -11.07 -12.50 -11.27
N GLY A 113 -11.08 -13.65 -11.95
CA GLY A 113 -9.93 -14.54 -12.11
C GLY A 113 -9.87 -15.69 -11.10
N GLU A 114 -10.61 -15.64 -9.99
CA GLU A 114 -10.62 -16.74 -9.01
C GLU A 114 -11.52 -17.91 -9.45
N ASP A 115 -12.67 -17.66 -10.08
CA ASP A 115 -13.55 -18.73 -10.61
C ASP A 115 -12.83 -19.61 -11.65
N ARG A 116 -12.03 -19.00 -12.52
CA ARG A 116 -11.24 -19.71 -13.54
C ARG A 116 -10.14 -20.56 -12.89
N ARG A 117 -9.58 -20.09 -11.78
CA ARG A 117 -8.57 -20.82 -11.02
C ARG A 117 -9.20 -22.01 -10.29
N ALA A 118 -10.31 -21.80 -9.60
CA ALA A 118 -11.05 -22.88 -8.94
C ALA A 118 -11.48 -23.96 -9.95
N ALA A 119 -11.91 -23.57 -11.15
CA ALA A 119 -12.23 -24.50 -12.23
C ALA A 119 -10.99 -25.24 -12.77
N ALA A 120 -9.86 -24.55 -12.96
CA ALA A 120 -8.60 -25.15 -13.41
C ALA A 120 -8.00 -26.12 -12.38
N GLU A 121 -8.01 -25.75 -11.10
CA GLU A 121 -7.51 -26.58 -9.99
C GLU A 121 -8.43 -27.79 -9.74
N ALA A 122 -9.73 -27.67 -10.01
CA ALA A 122 -10.67 -28.79 -9.98
C ALA A 122 -10.61 -29.68 -11.25
N GLY A 123 -9.75 -29.38 -12.23
CA GLY A 123 -9.66 -30.12 -13.49
C GLY A 123 -10.88 -29.98 -14.40
N LEU A 124 -11.70 -28.94 -14.19
CA LEU A 124 -12.95 -28.67 -14.90
C LEU A 124 -12.81 -27.64 -16.04
N ASP A 125 -11.59 -27.17 -16.32
CA ASP A 125 -11.34 -26.16 -17.36
C ASP A 125 -11.49 -26.80 -18.76
N GLN A 126 -12.59 -26.50 -19.45
CA GLN A 126 -12.80 -26.96 -20.83
C GLN A 126 -12.14 -25.98 -21.82
N PRO A 127 -11.24 -26.44 -22.71
CA PRO A 127 -10.66 -25.58 -23.72
C PRO A 127 -11.73 -25.18 -24.75
N GLY A 128 -12.18 -23.91 -24.71
CA GLY A 128 -13.04 -23.34 -25.75
C GLY A 128 -14.18 -22.44 -25.30
N THR A 129 -14.46 -22.31 -24.00
CA THR A 129 -15.49 -21.36 -23.54
C THR A 129 -14.94 -19.93 -23.51
N SER A 130 -15.32 -19.14 -24.51
CA SER A 130 -15.14 -17.69 -24.50
C SER A 130 -16.08 -17.04 -23.48
N HIS A 131 -15.80 -17.22 -22.19
CA HIS A 131 -16.39 -16.37 -21.17
C HIS A 131 -15.73 -14.99 -21.30
N GLU A 132 -16.50 -14.02 -21.81
CA GLU A 132 -16.06 -12.63 -21.94
C GLU A 132 -15.46 -12.13 -20.62
N ASN A 133 -14.13 -11.99 -20.61
CA ASN A 133 -13.35 -11.39 -19.55
C ASN A 133 -13.82 -9.94 -19.30
N LYS A 134 -14.72 -9.74 -18.33
CA LYS A 134 -15.11 -8.38 -17.88
C LYS A 134 -14.21 -7.78 -16.79
N GLY A 135 -13.04 -8.38 -16.54
CA GLY A 135 -12.01 -7.77 -15.70
C GLY A 135 -10.62 -8.00 -16.29
N GLN A 136 -9.99 -6.94 -16.80
CA GLN A 136 -8.57 -6.99 -17.16
C GLN A 136 -7.76 -7.39 -15.92
N LEU A 137 -6.95 -8.45 -15.99
CA LEU A 137 -6.02 -8.78 -14.92
C LEU A 137 -4.93 -7.69 -14.88
N LEU A 138 -4.85 -6.96 -13.78
CA LEU A 138 -3.89 -5.88 -13.56
C LEU A 138 -3.01 -6.26 -12.37
N PRO A 139 -1.74 -5.83 -12.32
CA PRO A 139 -0.93 -6.00 -11.12
C PRO A 139 -1.59 -5.28 -9.94
N GLU A 140 -1.57 -5.90 -8.76
CA GLU A 140 -2.22 -5.39 -7.56
C GLU A 140 -1.17 -5.10 -6.49
N VAL A 141 -1.35 -3.99 -5.77
CA VAL A 141 -0.59 -3.68 -4.56
C VAL A 141 -1.57 -3.43 -3.42
N ILE A 142 -1.29 -3.97 -2.24
CA ILE A 142 -2.17 -3.81 -1.07
C ILE A 142 -1.56 -2.85 -0.06
N LEU A 143 -2.38 -1.97 0.49
CA LEU A 143 -2.04 -1.20 1.67
C LEU A 143 -2.58 -1.92 2.90
N LEU A 144 -1.67 -2.34 3.76
CA LEU A 144 -1.95 -3.03 5.02
C LEU A 144 -1.54 -2.13 6.18
N GLY A 145 -2.27 -2.11 7.28
CA GLY A 145 -1.90 -1.31 8.45
C GLY A 145 -2.94 -1.36 9.55
N ARG A 146 -2.53 -1.09 10.80
CA ARG A 146 -3.47 -1.06 11.92
C ARG A 146 -4.50 0.05 11.74
N CYS A 147 -5.61 -0.03 12.48
CA CYS A 147 -6.56 1.08 12.53
C CYS A 147 -5.86 2.40 12.93
N ASN A 148 -6.22 3.51 12.28
CA ASN A 148 -5.74 4.87 12.55
C ASN A 148 -4.25 5.16 12.27
N VAL A 149 -3.50 4.34 11.52
CA VAL A 149 -2.15 4.73 11.00
C VAL A 149 -2.19 5.76 9.88
N GLY A 150 -3.38 6.13 9.41
CA GLY A 150 -3.55 7.02 8.26
C GLY A 150 -3.59 6.28 6.92
N LYS A 151 -3.94 4.99 6.91
CA LYS A 151 -4.09 4.20 5.67
C LYS A 151 -5.06 4.85 4.69
N SER A 152 -6.29 5.17 5.09
CA SER A 152 -7.28 5.81 4.20
C SER A 152 -6.85 7.21 3.74
N SER A 153 -6.17 7.97 4.61
CA SER A 153 -5.56 9.26 4.25
C SER A 153 -4.46 9.09 3.21
N LEU A 154 -3.67 8.01 3.32
CA LEU A 154 -2.63 7.67 2.36
C LEU A 154 -3.21 7.18 1.04
N VAL A 155 -4.26 6.34 1.06
CA VAL A 155 -5.03 5.92 -0.14
C VAL A 155 -5.44 7.17 -0.94
N ASN A 156 -6.07 8.11 -0.26
CA ASN A 156 -6.43 9.41 -0.81
C ASN A 156 -5.20 10.18 -1.33
N ALA A 157 -4.14 10.32 -0.53
CA ALA A 157 -2.93 11.04 -0.95
C ALA A 157 -2.24 10.43 -2.18
N LEU A 158 -2.21 9.09 -2.29
CA LEU A 158 -1.62 8.36 -3.41
C LEU A 158 -2.43 8.56 -4.70
N MET A 159 -3.75 8.73 -4.60
CA MET A 159 -4.64 8.89 -5.75
C MET A 159 -4.96 10.34 -6.10
N SER A 160 -4.81 11.28 -5.16
CA SER A 160 -5.07 12.69 -5.38
C SER A 160 -3.87 13.41 -5.99
N ASN A 161 -4.12 14.28 -6.95
CA ASN A 161 -3.13 15.27 -7.34
C ASN A 161 -2.98 16.32 -6.22
N ASN A 162 -1.82 16.98 -6.12
CA ASN A 162 -1.55 18.01 -5.09
C ASN A 162 -2.42 19.29 -5.23
N LYS A 163 -3.47 19.26 -6.06
CA LYS A 163 -4.30 20.41 -6.45
C LYS A 163 -5.80 20.23 -6.21
N GLN A 164 -6.28 19.04 -5.83
CA GLN A 164 -7.69 18.75 -5.55
C GLN A 164 -7.86 18.29 -4.12
N SER A 165 -9.04 18.57 -3.55
CA SER A 165 -9.42 18.16 -2.19
C SER A 165 -9.13 16.67 -1.96
N ALA A 166 -8.44 16.38 -0.86
CA ALA A 166 -7.90 15.08 -0.53
C ALA A 166 -8.95 13.97 -0.36
N THR A 167 -10.22 14.30 -0.13
CA THR A 167 -11.23 13.34 0.32
C THR A 167 -12.10 12.83 -0.81
N THR A 168 -11.49 12.20 -1.82
CA THR A 168 -12.23 11.79 -3.04
C THR A 168 -12.54 10.29 -3.10
N TYR A 169 -11.73 9.41 -2.51
CA TYR A 169 -11.77 7.98 -2.84
C TYR A 169 -11.94 7.05 -1.64
N ALA A 170 -11.34 7.38 -0.50
CA ALA A 170 -11.49 6.64 0.75
C ALA A 170 -12.08 7.53 1.83
N LYS A 171 -13.01 6.97 2.62
CA LYS A 171 -13.58 7.69 3.77
C LYS A 171 -12.56 7.72 4.89
N VAL A 172 -12.20 8.92 5.34
CA VAL A 172 -11.26 9.15 6.43
C VAL A 172 -12.06 9.46 7.68
N LYS A 173 -11.85 8.67 8.74
CA LYS A 173 -12.48 8.87 10.04
C LYS A 173 -11.51 8.45 11.15
N GLN A 174 -11.64 9.11 12.30
CA GLN A 174 -10.79 8.86 13.48
C GLN A 174 -11.25 7.62 14.28
N SER A 175 -12.52 7.23 14.21
CA SER A 175 -13.00 5.98 14.80
C SER A 175 -12.52 4.78 13.98
N ALA A 176 -12.21 3.65 14.61
CA ALA A 176 -11.76 2.46 13.91
C ALA A 176 -12.93 1.69 13.27
N GLY A 177 -12.63 0.84 12.27
CA GLY A 177 -13.58 -0.11 11.69
C GLY A 177 -14.35 0.35 10.45
N TYR A 178 -13.97 1.47 9.82
CA TYR A 178 -14.72 2.02 8.68
C TYR A 178 -14.41 1.43 7.31
N THR A 179 -13.28 0.74 7.14
CA THR A 179 -13.01 -0.05 5.93
C THR A 179 -13.39 -1.49 6.26
N PRO A 180 -14.63 -1.94 5.95
CA PRO A 180 -15.07 -3.26 6.35
C PRO A 180 -14.49 -4.36 5.45
N CYS A 181 -14.21 -4.03 4.20
CA CYS A 181 -13.91 -4.93 3.09
C CYS A 181 -12.57 -4.57 2.42
N LEU A 182 -12.09 -5.43 1.52
CA LEU A 182 -11.02 -5.07 0.60
C LEU A 182 -11.61 -4.19 -0.52
N ASN A 183 -11.08 -2.98 -0.71
CA ASN A 183 -11.49 -2.07 -1.79
C ASN A 183 -10.42 -2.01 -2.88
N PHE A 184 -10.82 -2.21 -4.13
CA PHE A 184 -9.93 -2.30 -5.29
C PHE A 184 -10.07 -1.05 -6.17
N TYR A 185 -9.07 -0.19 -6.16
CA TYR A 185 -9.04 1.03 -6.96
C TYR A 185 -8.17 0.82 -8.19
N ASN A 186 -8.79 0.82 -9.37
CA ASN A 186 -8.11 0.82 -10.65
C ASN A 186 -7.52 2.20 -10.93
N VAL A 187 -6.20 2.24 -11.15
CA VAL A 187 -5.46 3.47 -11.43
C VAL A 187 -5.04 3.47 -12.89
N GLY A 188 -5.82 4.15 -13.72
CA GLY A 188 -5.49 4.40 -15.13
C GLY A 188 -5.38 3.13 -15.99
N GLY A 189 -5.93 2.00 -15.56
CA GLY A 189 -5.72 0.70 -16.22
C GLY A 189 -4.29 0.18 -16.10
N LEU A 190 -3.46 0.75 -15.21
CA LEU A 190 -2.07 0.36 -15.01
C LEU A 190 -1.93 -0.68 -13.90
N PHE A 191 -2.60 -0.46 -12.77
CA PHE A 191 -2.55 -1.34 -11.60
C PHE A 191 -3.81 -1.16 -10.75
N ARG A 192 -4.01 -2.04 -9.76
CA ARG A 192 -4.98 -1.81 -8.68
C ARG A 192 -4.30 -1.54 -7.36
N LEU A 193 -4.74 -0.48 -6.70
CA LEU A 193 -4.45 -0.22 -5.30
C LEU A 193 -5.54 -0.86 -4.46
N VAL A 194 -5.17 -1.77 -3.56
CA VAL A 194 -6.08 -2.48 -2.67
C VAL A 194 -6.00 -1.86 -1.28
N ASP A 195 -7.10 -1.27 -0.81
CA ASP A 195 -7.22 -0.78 0.57
C ASP A 195 -7.79 -1.88 1.47
N SER A 196 -7.01 -2.33 2.46
CA SER A 196 -7.43 -3.40 3.36
C SER A 196 -8.26 -2.89 4.55
N PRO A 197 -9.05 -3.74 5.22
CA PRO A 197 -9.46 -3.48 6.59
C PRO A 197 -8.24 -3.25 7.48
N GLY A 198 -8.38 -2.36 8.46
CA GLY A 198 -7.31 -2.13 9.43
C GLY A 198 -7.28 -3.23 10.50
N TYR A 199 -6.10 -3.76 10.80
CA TYR A 199 -5.93 -4.77 11.86
C TYR A 199 -5.77 -4.14 13.27
N GLY A 200 -5.71 -4.99 14.30
CA GLY A 200 -5.65 -4.61 15.71
C GLY A 200 -7.04 -4.39 16.33
N VAL A 201 -7.08 -4.09 17.64
CA VAL A 201 -8.18 -4.21 18.63
C VAL A 201 -9.65 -4.11 18.14
N LYS A 202 -9.97 -3.33 17.10
CA LYS A 202 -11.34 -3.09 16.62
C LYS A 202 -11.71 -3.81 15.31
N GLY A 203 -10.85 -4.70 14.81
CA GLY A 203 -11.15 -5.54 13.63
C GLY A 203 -12.05 -6.74 13.96
N LYS A 204 -12.87 -7.16 13.00
CA LYS A 204 -13.66 -8.40 13.08
C LYS A 204 -12.82 -9.59 12.58
N PRO A 205 -12.95 -10.80 13.17
CA PRO A 205 -12.12 -11.96 12.78
C PRO A 205 -12.13 -12.28 11.28
N TRP A 206 -13.30 -12.26 10.64
CA TRP A 206 -13.43 -12.54 9.20
C TRP A 206 -12.65 -11.55 8.31
N GLN A 207 -12.39 -10.32 8.78
CA GLN A 207 -11.61 -9.34 8.03
C GLN A 207 -10.13 -9.73 7.99
N GLY A 208 -9.64 -10.27 9.11
CA GLY A 208 -8.29 -10.85 9.19
C GLY A 208 -8.17 -12.03 8.26
N GLU A 209 -9.12 -12.97 8.32
CA GLU A 209 -9.16 -14.14 7.44
C GLU A 209 -9.18 -13.76 5.95
N LEU A 210 -10.07 -12.85 5.55
CA LEU A 210 -10.12 -12.33 4.18
C LEU A 210 -8.79 -11.73 3.72
N THR A 211 -8.15 -10.93 4.58
CA THR A 211 -6.88 -10.27 4.25
C THR A 211 -5.74 -11.27 4.15
N MET A 212 -5.66 -12.23 5.07
CA MET A 212 -4.60 -13.25 5.06
C MET A 212 -4.74 -14.20 3.87
N ARG A 213 -5.96 -14.63 3.55
CA ARG A 213 -6.22 -15.43 2.35
C ARG A 213 -5.85 -14.66 1.08
N TYR A 214 -6.22 -13.39 0.99
CA TYR A 214 -5.81 -12.54 -0.14
C TYR A 214 -4.27 -12.46 -0.27
N LEU A 215 -3.55 -12.24 0.84
CA LEU A 215 -2.09 -12.16 0.83
C LEU A 215 -1.43 -13.48 0.37
N ALA A 216 -2.00 -14.62 0.75
CA ALA A 216 -1.46 -15.94 0.42
C ALA A 216 -1.84 -16.42 -1.00
N GLU A 217 -3.06 -16.15 -1.45
CA GLU A 217 -3.65 -16.80 -2.63
C GLU A 217 -3.62 -15.91 -3.88
N ARG A 218 -3.56 -14.56 -3.76
CA ARG A 218 -3.72 -13.66 -4.91
C ARG A 218 -2.47 -13.55 -5.78
N ARG A 219 -2.48 -14.17 -6.97
CA ARG A 219 -1.34 -14.16 -7.93
C ARG A 219 -1.04 -12.78 -8.54
N GLU A 220 -2.06 -11.93 -8.64
CA GLU A 220 -1.94 -10.57 -9.14
C GLU A 220 -1.25 -9.64 -8.14
N LEU A 221 -1.21 -10.00 -6.85
CA LEU A 221 -0.52 -9.25 -5.82
C LEU A 221 0.99 -9.22 -6.10
N LYS A 222 1.54 -8.02 -6.29
CA LYS A 222 2.96 -7.81 -6.56
C LYS A 222 3.75 -7.31 -5.36
N ASN A 223 3.08 -6.60 -4.45
CA ASN A 223 3.72 -6.07 -3.25
C ASN A 223 2.68 -5.69 -2.18
N CYS A 224 3.02 -5.95 -0.92
CA CYS A 224 2.30 -5.45 0.24
C CYS A 224 3.03 -4.22 0.82
N PHE A 225 2.33 -3.10 0.95
CA PHE A 225 2.85 -1.91 1.63
C PHE A 225 2.29 -1.87 3.05
N LEU A 226 3.13 -2.25 4.02
CA LEU A 226 2.78 -2.21 5.43
C LEU A 226 2.98 -0.80 6.00
N ILE A 227 1.89 -0.18 6.44
CA ILE A 227 1.87 1.17 6.98
C ILE A 227 2.00 1.13 8.49
N LEU A 228 3.07 1.74 8.99
CA LEU A 228 3.37 1.89 10.40
C LEU A 228 3.18 3.35 10.83
N ASN A 229 2.85 3.56 12.10
CA ASN A 229 2.88 4.90 12.67
C ASN A 229 4.34 5.25 13.01
N GLY A 230 4.93 6.16 12.24
CA GLY A 230 6.34 6.54 12.40
C GLY A 230 6.66 7.10 13.77
N ASP A 231 5.74 7.83 14.39
CA ASP A 231 5.91 8.48 15.70
C ASP A 231 5.82 7.49 16.87
N LEU A 232 4.84 6.59 16.83
CA LEU A 232 4.60 5.64 17.94
C LEU A 232 5.41 4.35 17.83
N GLY A 233 5.93 4.03 16.65
CA GLY A 233 6.61 2.76 16.38
C GLY A 233 5.68 1.55 16.27
N LEU A 234 6.33 0.38 16.18
CA LEU A 234 5.65 -0.91 16.02
C LEU A 234 4.95 -1.31 17.31
N ASN A 235 3.86 -2.05 17.17
CA ASN A 235 3.28 -2.79 18.27
C ASN A 235 3.30 -4.29 17.94
N LYS A 236 2.90 -5.10 18.92
CA LYS A 236 2.78 -6.54 18.78
C LYS A 236 1.96 -7.00 17.57
N TYR A 237 0.92 -6.26 17.17
CA TYR A 237 0.13 -6.64 15.99
C TYR A 237 0.90 -6.38 14.69
N ASP A 238 1.69 -5.31 14.61
CA ASP A 238 2.55 -5.06 13.46
C ASP A 238 3.65 -6.12 13.35
N GLU A 239 4.25 -6.52 14.48
CA GLU A 239 5.25 -7.60 14.54
C GLU A 239 4.68 -8.92 14.01
N LEU A 240 3.49 -9.32 14.47
CA LEU A 240 2.83 -10.54 13.99
C LEU A 240 2.53 -10.51 12.49
N ILE A 241 2.13 -9.34 11.95
CA ILE A 241 1.88 -9.19 10.51
C ILE A 241 3.19 -9.30 9.73
N LEU A 242 4.27 -8.68 10.21
CA LEU A 242 5.60 -8.79 9.59
C LEU A 242 6.10 -10.23 9.59
N GLU A 243 5.98 -10.94 10.71
CA GLU A 243 6.32 -12.37 10.80
C GLU A 243 5.51 -13.19 9.78
N ALA A 244 4.20 -12.99 9.72
CA ALA A 244 3.35 -13.70 8.76
C ALA A 244 3.73 -13.38 7.30
N LEU A 245 4.03 -12.12 6.96
CA LEU A 245 4.46 -11.75 5.60
C LEU A 245 5.77 -12.46 5.22
N VAL A 246 6.71 -12.58 6.16
CA VAL A 246 7.97 -13.31 5.96
C VAL A 246 7.72 -14.81 5.80
N GLU A 247 6.91 -15.41 6.68
CA GLU A 247 6.59 -16.84 6.65
C GLU A 247 5.89 -17.26 5.35
N MET A 248 4.98 -16.43 4.85
CA MET A 248 4.27 -16.65 3.58
C MET A 248 5.12 -16.35 2.36
N GLY A 249 6.32 -15.76 2.52
CA GLY A 249 7.16 -15.32 1.39
C GLY A 249 6.55 -14.18 0.57
N VAL A 250 5.63 -13.41 1.16
CA VAL A 250 4.98 -12.28 0.50
C VAL A 250 5.98 -11.13 0.41
N GLN A 251 6.19 -10.59 -0.79
CA GLN A 251 6.98 -9.38 -0.97
C GLN A 251 6.28 -8.21 -0.27
N PHE A 252 7.00 -7.50 0.60
CA PHE A 252 6.49 -6.29 1.25
C PHE A 252 7.52 -5.16 1.33
N ASP A 253 7.00 -3.94 1.40
CA ASP A 253 7.72 -2.72 1.75
C ASP A 253 7.04 -2.04 2.95
N ILE A 254 7.77 -1.15 3.63
CA ILE A 254 7.29 -0.44 4.82
C ILE A 254 7.08 1.03 4.54
N ILE A 255 5.98 1.58 5.03
CA ILE A 255 5.69 3.02 5.00
C ILE A 255 5.56 3.51 6.44
N PHE A 256 6.52 4.31 6.90
CA PHE A 256 6.37 5.10 8.11
C PHE A 256 5.56 6.35 7.80
N ASN A 257 4.30 6.36 8.20
CA ASN A 257 3.40 7.50 8.05
C ASN A 257 3.43 8.40 9.29
N LYS A 258 2.85 9.59 9.17
CA LYS A 258 2.75 10.60 10.24
C LYS A 258 4.11 11.14 10.72
N ILE A 259 5.08 11.22 9.81
CA ILE A 259 6.41 11.71 10.17
C ILE A 259 6.41 13.19 10.62
N ASP A 260 5.34 13.93 10.31
CA ASP A 260 5.08 15.30 10.76
C ASP A 260 4.99 15.43 12.29
N LYS A 261 4.70 14.32 13.00
CA LYS A 261 4.62 14.30 14.46
C LYS A 261 5.99 14.29 15.15
N ILE A 262 7.04 13.94 14.42
CA ILE A 262 8.41 13.92 14.94
C ILE A 262 9.12 15.20 14.50
N LYS A 263 9.81 15.85 15.44
CA LYS A 263 10.63 17.04 15.17
C LYS A 263 11.75 16.71 14.20
N ASN A 264 12.02 17.61 13.25
CA ASN A 264 13.01 17.37 12.18
C ASN A 264 14.37 16.96 12.73
N GLU A 265 14.82 17.61 13.80
CA GLU A 265 16.13 17.44 14.42
C GLU A 265 16.30 16.07 15.08
N SER A 266 15.21 15.45 15.54
CA SER A 266 15.24 14.15 16.22
C SER A 266 14.81 12.99 15.31
N ARG A 267 14.42 13.24 14.06
CA ARG A 267 13.86 12.20 13.16
C ARG A 267 14.84 11.07 12.89
N ILE A 268 16.10 11.38 12.59
CA ILE A 268 17.11 10.37 12.26
C ILE A 268 17.31 9.46 13.46
N GLN A 269 17.66 10.03 14.62
CA GLN A 269 17.85 9.27 15.86
C GLN A 269 16.60 8.44 16.21
N HIS A 270 15.41 9.02 16.10
CA HIS A 270 14.15 8.33 16.37
C HIS A 270 13.98 7.06 15.52
N TYR A 271 14.24 7.15 14.21
CA TYR A 271 14.10 6.01 13.31
C TYR A 271 15.23 4.98 13.45
N GLU A 272 16.46 5.41 13.74
CA GLU A 272 17.55 4.50 14.10
C GLU A 272 17.18 3.66 15.32
N GLU A 273 16.70 4.32 16.38
CA GLU A 273 16.29 3.64 17.61
C GLU A 273 15.09 2.72 17.40
N LEU A 274 14.06 3.18 16.67
CA LEU A 274 12.87 2.40 16.35
C LEU A 274 13.23 1.12 15.59
N ILE A 275 14.07 1.23 14.57
CA ILE A 275 14.46 0.09 13.73
C ILE A 275 15.32 -0.87 14.54
N SER A 276 16.34 -0.36 15.22
CA SER A 276 17.28 -1.17 16.01
C SER A 276 16.61 -1.96 17.13
N ARG A 277 15.55 -1.43 17.74
CA ARG A 277 14.79 -2.10 18.81
C ARG A 277 13.67 -3.01 18.30
N SER A 278 13.42 -3.05 17.00
CA SER A 278 12.32 -3.80 16.40
C SER A 278 12.81 -4.98 15.59
N ILE A 279 11.89 -5.91 15.30
CA ILE A 279 12.17 -7.07 14.44
C ILE A 279 12.65 -6.68 13.03
N LEU A 280 12.47 -5.43 12.60
CA LEU A 280 12.92 -4.92 11.31
C LEU A 280 14.44 -5.04 11.14
N ASN A 281 15.19 -4.90 12.24
CA ASN A 281 16.64 -5.08 12.23
C ASN A 281 17.05 -6.53 11.95
N ASP A 282 16.21 -7.49 12.32
CA ASP A 282 16.53 -8.92 12.26
C ASP A 282 15.92 -9.61 11.03
N LEU A 283 15.12 -8.88 10.23
CA LEU A 283 14.58 -9.39 8.97
C LEU A 283 15.70 -9.79 8.01
N LYS A 284 15.65 -11.05 7.55
CA LYS A 284 16.56 -11.60 6.53
C LYS A 284 16.43 -10.88 5.19
N ILE A 285 15.21 -10.48 4.84
CA ILE A 285 14.91 -9.68 3.65
C ILE A 285 14.71 -8.25 4.13
N LYS A 286 15.52 -7.31 3.64
CA LYS A 286 15.38 -5.89 3.97
C LYS A 286 14.33 -5.25 3.06
N PRO A 287 13.14 -4.88 3.58
CA PRO A 287 12.12 -4.20 2.78
C PRO A 287 12.58 -2.79 2.42
N ARG A 288 12.07 -2.22 1.33
CA ARG A 288 12.24 -0.77 1.09
C ARG A 288 11.42 -0.03 2.13
N MET A 289 11.95 1.09 2.62
CA MET A 289 11.25 1.90 3.61
C MET A 289 11.00 3.31 3.07
N TYR A 290 9.75 3.73 3.17
CA TYR A 290 9.28 5.06 2.77
C TYR A 290 8.86 5.84 4.02
N PHE A 291 9.16 7.12 4.03
CA PHE A 291 8.73 8.04 5.09
C PHE A 291 7.83 9.10 4.49
N ALA A 292 6.61 9.20 4.99
CA ALA A 292 5.59 10.08 4.44
C ALA A 292 4.72 10.73 5.52
N ASN A 293 4.05 11.81 5.15
CA ASN A 293 2.85 12.25 5.85
C ASN A 293 1.71 12.37 4.85
N SER A 294 0.55 11.84 5.24
CA SER A 294 -0.67 11.84 4.43
C SER A 294 -1.67 12.88 4.95
N ILE A 295 -1.23 14.10 5.26
CA ILE A 295 -2.08 15.17 5.81
C ILE A 295 -3.17 15.56 4.81
N GLU A 296 -4.43 15.65 5.22
CA GLU A 296 -5.55 15.98 4.31
C GLU A 296 -5.79 17.47 4.14
N ASN A 297 -5.58 18.23 5.20
CA ASN A 297 -5.98 19.64 5.27
C ASN A 297 -4.92 20.61 4.71
N ASP A 298 -3.66 20.19 4.66
CA ASP A 298 -2.56 20.99 4.13
C ASP A 298 -1.71 20.17 3.16
N LEU A 299 -2.14 20.20 1.89
CA LEU A 299 -1.47 19.45 0.81
C LEU A 299 -0.03 19.92 0.58
N LYS A 300 0.33 21.15 0.95
CA LYS A 300 1.68 21.70 0.75
C LYS A 300 2.69 21.10 1.72
N GLN A 301 2.23 20.63 2.88
CA GLN A 301 3.07 19.97 3.87
C GLN A 301 3.22 18.46 3.63
N ARG A 302 2.50 17.89 2.64
CA ARG A 302 2.65 16.48 2.27
C ARG A 302 4.05 16.18 1.78
N THR A 303 4.59 15.05 2.21
CA THR A 303 5.89 14.55 1.79
C THR A 303 5.88 13.04 1.63
N GLY A 304 6.80 12.50 0.82
CA GLY A 304 6.99 11.06 0.60
C GLY A 304 5.98 10.37 -0.35
N ILE A 305 4.97 11.08 -0.86
CA ILE A 305 3.90 10.48 -1.66
C ILE A 305 4.39 10.01 -3.05
N ASN A 306 5.28 10.76 -3.68
CA ASN A 306 5.76 10.42 -5.03
C ASN A 306 6.73 9.24 -5.00
N GLU A 307 7.52 9.13 -3.94
CA GLU A 307 8.39 8.01 -3.63
C GLU A 307 7.60 6.72 -3.51
N ILE A 308 6.50 6.75 -2.74
CA ILE A 308 5.61 5.59 -2.60
C ILE A 308 4.96 5.24 -3.95
N ARG A 309 4.45 6.24 -4.69
CA ARG A 309 3.87 6.02 -6.03
C ARG A 309 4.86 5.37 -7.00
N TYR A 310 6.11 5.81 -6.97
CA TYR A 310 7.16 5.22 -7.78
C TYR A 310 7.45 3.79 -7.34
N GLY A 311 7.56 3.54 -6.03
CA GLY A 311 7.70 2.21 -5.47
C GLY A 311 6.58 1.26 -5.90
N ILE A 312 5.34 1.74 -5.94
CA ILE A 312 4.18 1.02 -6.47
C ILE A 312 4.37 0.70 -7.96
N LEU A 313 4.68 1.70 -8.79
CA LEU A 313 4.87 1.51 -10.24
C LEU A 313 5.99 0.49 -10.52
N GLN A 314 7.13 0.59 -9.83
CA GLN A 314 8.21 -0.39 -9.93
C GLN A 314 7.76 -1.80 -9.52
N SER A 315 6.98 -1.92 -8.43
CA SER A 315 6.43 -3.21 -7.98
C SER A 315 5.52 -3.83 -9.04
N CYS A 316 4.80 -3.00 -9.79
CA CYS A 316 3.94 -3.40 -10.90
C CYS A 316 4.72 -3.68 -12.20
N GLY A 317 6.05 -3.61 -12.19
CA GLY A 317 6.90 -3.90 -13.36
C GLY A 317 7.15 -2.71 -14.29
N TYR A 318 6.79 -1.49 -13.87
CA TYR A 318 6.97 -0.30 -14.69
C TYR A 318 8.32 0.37 -14.39
N SER A 319 9.32 0.11 -15.24
CA SER A 319 10.67 0.68 -15.15
C SER A 319 10.86 1.95 -15.99
N ASP A 320 10.29 2.01 -17.19
CA ASP A 320 10.29 3.20 -18.05
C ASP A 320 8.98 4.00 -17.88
N LEU A 321 9.08 5.14 -17.20
CA LEU A 321 7.93 6.00 -16.92
C LEU A 321 7.58 6.98 -18.04
N GLN A 322 8.51 7.23 -18.97
CA GLN A 322 8.30 8.25 -20.01
C GLN A 322 7.27 7.79 -21.02
N THR A 323 7.28 6.49 -21.33
CA THR A 323 6.42 5.86 -22.34
C THR A 323 5.05 5.45 -21.82
N LEU A 324 4.83 5.47 -20.49
CA LEU A 324 3.57 5.07 -19.87
C LEU A 324 2.40 5.99 -20.24
N LYS A 325 1.34 5.38 -20.76
CA LYS A 325 0.10 6.02 -21.19
C LYS A 325 -1.09 5.45 -20.42
N PRO A 326 -1.46 6.05 -19.27
CA PRO A 326 -2.65 5.62 -18.55
C PRO A 326 -3.93 5.97 -19.31
N ARG A 327 -4.99 5.21 -19.04
CA ARG A 327 -6.35 5.58 -19.43
C ARG A 327 -6.69 6.93 -18.79
N ARG A 328 -7.10 7.89 -19.62
CA ARG A 328 -7.23 9.29 -19.20
C ARG A 328 -8.56 9.59 -18.52
N ARG A 329 -8.52 10.40 -17.46
CA ARG A 329 -9.74 10.97 -16.86
C ARG A 329 -10.48 11.82 -17.91
N ARG A 330 -11.76 11.51 -18.15
CA ARG A 330 -12.63 12.38 -18.96
C ARG A 330 -12.82 13.69 -18.21
N LYS A 331 -12.39 14.81 -18.79
CA LYS A 331 -12.69 16.13 -18.24
C LYS A 331 -14.20 16.33 -18.28
N THR A 332 -14.79 16.76 -17.17
CA THR A 332 -16.20 17.15 -17.20
C THR A 332 -16.36 18.43 -18.02
N ILE A 333 -17.56 18.64 -18.55
CA ILE A 333 -17.89 19.88 -19.30
C ILE A 333 -17.61 21.10 -18.42
N ASN A 334 -17.99 21.05 -17.14
CA ASN A 334 -17.78 22.14 -16.19
C ASN A 334 -16.29 22.44 -15.91
N GLU A 335 -15.46 21.41 -15.71
CA GLU A 335 -14.00 21.59 -15.56
C GLU A 335 -13.35 22.21 -16.81
N THR A 336 -13.92 21.91 -17.99
CA THR A 336 -13.46 22.46 -19.25
C THR A 336 -13.86 23.94 -19.37
N ILE A 337 -15.09 24.27 -18.99
CA ILE A 337 -15.60 25.65 -18.95
C ILE A 337 -14.78 26.52 -17.98
N GLU A 338 -14.51 26.04 -16.76
CA GLU A 338 -13.69 26.80 -15.79
C GLU A 338 -12.28 27.07 -16.29
N LYS A 339 -11.63 26.08 -16.90
CA LYS A 339 -10.29 26.27 -17.50
C LYS A 339 -10.29 27.29 -18.65
N ILE A 340 -11.37 27.32 -19.44
CA ILE A 340 -11.53 28.34 -20.49
C ILE A 340 -11.69 29.72 -19.86
N LYS A 341 -12.51 29.86 -18.82
CA LYS A 341 -12.69 31.11 -18.08
C LYS A 341 -11.36 31.62 -17.49
N GLU A 342 -10.60 30.76 -16.79
CA GLU A 342 -9.28 31.12 -16.25
C GLU A 342 -8.29 31.53 -17.34
N LYS A 343 -8.25 30.80 -18.46
CA LYS A 343 -7.36 31.11 -19.58
C LYS A 343 -7.69 32.46 -20.20
N ASN A 344 -8.98 32.79 -20.32
CA ASN A 344 -9.43 34.08 -20.83
C ASN A 344 -9.13 35.22 -19.85
N ALA A 345 -9.34 35.03 -18.55
CA ALA A 345 -8.98 36.01 -17.52
C ALA A 345 -7.46 36.30 -17.49
N ARG A 346 -6.62 35.26 -17.62
CA ARG A 346 -5.16 35.44 -17.73
C ARG A 346 -4.74 36.18 -19.00
N LYS A 347 -5.44 35.96 -20.12
CA LYS A 347 -5.19 36.70 -21.36
C LYS A 347 -5.57 38.17 -21.22
N SER A 348 -6.71 38.49 -20.58
CA SER A 348 -7.10 39.89 -20.37
C SER A 348 -6.13 40.61 -19.45
N LEU A 349 -5.71 39.99 -18.34
CA LEU A 349 -4.70 40.54 -17.42
C LEU A 349 -3.36 40.80 -18.12
N LYS A 350 -2.91 39.87 -18.99
CA LYS A 350 -1.68 40.08 -19.77
C LYS A 350 -1.82 41.20 -20.79
N ALA A 351 -2.98 41.34 -21.43
CA ALA A 351 -3.23 42.43 -22.37
C ALA A 351 -3.25 43.79 -21.64
N GLN A 352 -3.87 43.84 -20.45
CA GLN A 352 -3.96 45.04 -19.63
C GLN A 352 -2.59 45.45 -19.06
N ALA A 353 -1.80 44.49 -18.58
CA ALA A 353 -0.41 44.74 -18.16
C ALA A 353 0.47 45.24 -19.32
N LYS A 354 0.30 44.70 -20.54
CA LYS A 354 1.03 45.15 -21.73
C LYS A 354 0.62 46.56 -22.16
N ALA A 355 -0.67 46.89 -22.07
CA ALA A 355 -1.17 48.23 -22.36
C ALA A 355 -0.65 49.27 -21.37
N ASN A 356 -0.63 48.95 -20.07
CA ASN A 356 -0.07 49.84 -19.04
C ASN A 356 1.44 50.06 -19.25
N LEU A 357 2.19 49.00 -19.60
CA LEU A 357 3.62 49.13 -19.89
C LEU A 357 3.90 50.00 -21.12
N GLN A 358 3.01 50.00 -22.13
CA GLN A 358 3.13 50.88 -23.29
C GLN A 358 2.78 52.33 -22.97
N HIS A 359 1.92 52.57 -21.98
CA HIS A 359 1.54 53.91 -21.54
C HIS A 359 2.60 54.56 -20.63
N ASP A 360 3.39 53.76 -19.91
CA ASP A 360 4.51 54.25 -19.07
C ASP A 360 5.80 54.54 -19.87
N ILE A 361 5.90 54.03 -21.11
CA ILE A 361 7.03 54.27 -22.03
C ILE A 361 6.83 55.52 -22.89
N HIS A 362 5.61 56.05 -22.94
CA HIS A 362 5.22 57.18 -23.78
C HIS A 362 5.05 58.47 -22.98
#